data_AF-A0A1M2VR53-F1
#
_entry.id   AF-A0A1M2VR53-F1
#
_cell.length_a   1.000
_cell.length_b   1.000
_cell.length_c   1.000
_cell.angle_alpha   90.00
_cell.angle_beta   90.00
_cell.angle_gamma   90.00
#
_symmetry.space_group_name_H-M   'P 1'
#
loop_
_entity.id
_entity.type
_entity.pdbx_description
1 polymer ?
#
loop_
_entity_poly.entity_id
_entity_poly.type
_entity_poly.pdbx_seq_one_letter_code
_entity_poly.pdbx_strand_id
1 'polypeptide(L)' 'MGHDARQVSGAKRSMFGRGQIIQKLVDKSGKTVWAAGSDPRADGHASAQI' A
#
# COMPACT_ATOMS: atom_id res chain seq x y z
N MET A 1 -24.32 -1.48 -18.68
CA MET A 1 -23.65 -0.41 -17.90
C MET A 1 -24.70 0.39 -17.09
N GLY A 2 -25.25 -0.18 -16.02
CA GLY A 2 -26.38 0.40 -15.26
C GLY A 2 -26.10 0.62 -13.77
N HIS A 3 -24.85 0.93 -13.41
CA HIS A 3 -24.46 1.14 -12.02
C HIS A 3 -24.69 2.60 -11.60
N ASP A 4 -25.31 2.79 -10.44
CA ASP A 4 -25.36 4.08 -9.72
C ASP A 4 -24.05 4.25 -8.93
N ALA A 5 -22.99 4.65 -9.63
CA ALA A 5 -21.71 4.93 -9.01
C ALA A 5 -21.70 6.35 -8.43
N ARG A 6 -21.34 6.48 -7.15
CA ARG A 6 -21.28 7.78 -6.46
C ARG A 6 -19.85 8.09 -6.05
N GLN A 7 -19.43 9.33 -6.31
CA GLN A 7 -18.14 9.81 -5.85
C GLN A 7 -18.21 10.02 -4.33
N VAL A 8 -17.26 9.42 -3.62
CA VAL A 8 -17.01 9.72 -2.21
C VAL A 8 -15.83 10.67 -2.13
N SER A 9 -16.00 11.77 -1.39
CA SER A 9 -14.98 12.80 -1.22
C SER A 9 -14.42 12.80 0.20
N GLY A 10 -13.23 13.36 0.34
CA GLY A 10 -12.50 13.38 1.59
C GLY A 10 -11.69 12.10 1.81
N ALA A 11 -10.43 12.28 2.21
CA ALA A 11 -9.54 11.20 2.62
C ALA A 11 -9.92 10.62 4.00
N LYS A 12 -11.20 10.59 4.37
CA LYS A 12 -11.72 9.95 5.60
C LYS A 12 -11.64 8.42 5.46
N ARG A 13 -10.41 7.95 5.31
CA ARG A 13 -9.69 6.98 6.13
C ARG A 13 -10.23 5.55 6.17
N SER A 14 -11.53 5.29 6.12
CA SER A 14 -12.07 3.92 6.25
C SER A 14 -12.97 3.46 5.11
N MET A 15 -13.16 4.23 4.04
CA MET A 15 -14.06 3.83 2.94
C MET A 15 -13.51 2.69 2.06
N PHE A 16 -12.18 2.60 1.91
CA PHE A 16 -11.52 1.64 1.02
C PHE A 16 -10.38 0.88 1.69
N GLY A 17 -10.39 0.80 3.03
CA GLY A 17 -9.32 0.18 3.81
C GLY A 17 -7.97 0.91 3.71
N ARG A 18 -6.95 0.33 4.36
CA ARG A 18 -5.56 0.80 4.36
C ARG A 18 -4.65 -0.39 4.22
N GLY A 19 -3.93 -0.48 3.11
CA GLY A 19 -3.03 -1.59 2.82
C GLY A 19 -1.67 -1.41 3.48
N GLN A 20 -1.04 -2.53 3.82
CA GLN A 20 0.37 -2.62 4.15
C GLN A 20 0.92 -3.82 3.38
N ILE A 21 2.10 -3.69 2.77
CA ILE A 21 2.70 -4.76 1.97
C ILE A 21 4.18 -4.90 2.26
N ILE A 22 4.64 -6.15 2.30
CA ILE A 22 6.06 -6.52 2.27
C ILE A 22 6.21 -7.59 1.19
N GLN A 23 7.18 -7.39 0.30
CA GLN A 23 7.46 -8.29 -0.82
C GLN A 23 8.93 -8.72 -0.78
N LYS A 24 9.13 -10.04 -0.86
CA LYS A 24 10.44 -10.64 -1.13
C LYS A 24 10.73 -10.57 -2.62
N LEU A 25 11.90 -10.04 -2.98
CA LEU A 25 12.38 -9.94 -4.35
C LEU A 25 13.76 -10.60 -4.45
N VAL A 26 14.10 -11.07 -5.65
CA VAL A 26 15.48 -11.38 -6.03
C VAL A 26 15.89 -10.34 -7.06
N ASP A 27 16.90 -9.54 -6.76
CA ASP A 27 17.35 -8.48 -7.65
C ASP A 27 18.21 -9.04 -8.80
N LYS A 28 18.63 -8.16 -9.72
CA LYS A 28 19.44 -8.55 -10.90
C LYS A 28 20.80 -9.15 -10.55
N SER A 29 21.30 -8.94 -9.32
CA SER A 29 22.54 -9.53 -8.84
C SER A 29 22.34 -10.93 -8.23
N GLY A 30 21.10 -11.43 -8.19
CA GLY A 30 20.74 -12.69 -7.54
C GLY A 30 20.56 -12.57 -6.02
N LYS A 31 20.65 -11.35 -5.46
CA LYS A 31 20.50 -11.13 -4.03
C LYS A 31 19.02 -11.04 -3.65
N THR A 32 18.66 -11.64 -2.53
CA THR A 32 17.34 -11.41 -1.93
C THR A 32 17.28 -10.01 -1.33
N VAL A 33 16.26 -9.24 -1.71
CA VAL A 33 15.95 -7.91 -1.16
C VAL A 33 14.48 -7.86 -0.74
N TRP A 34 14.17 -6.97 0.20
CA TRP A 34 12.80 -6.73 0.67
C TRP A 34 12.32 -5.36 0.23
N ALA A 35 11.17 -5.30 -0.42
CA ALA A 35 10.45 -4.07 -0.72
C ALA A 35 9.21 -3.98 0.16
N ALA A 36 8.90 -2.79 0.68
CA ALA A 36 7.74 -2.57 1.53
C ALA A 36 7.03 -1.27 1.17
N GLY A 37 5.72 -1.22 1.41
CA GLY A 37 4.88 -0.06 1.13
C GLY A 37 3.80 0.12 2.18
N SER A 38 3.56 1.37 2.57
CA SER A 38 2.48 1.79 3.46
C SER A 38 1.49 2.65 2.70
N ASP A 39 0.20 2.45 2.96
CA ASP A 39 -0.86 3.27 2.40
C ASP A 39 -0.78 4.73 2.90
N PRO A 40 -0.65 5.73 1.99
CA PRO A 40 -0.48 7.13 2.37
C PRO A 40 -1.72 7.76 3.02
N ARG A 41 -2.87 7.07 3.00
CA ARG A 41 -4.11 7.51 3.65
C ARG A 41 -4.11 7.21 5.16
N ALA A 42 -3.07 6.57 5.66
CA ALA A 42 -2.88 6.18 7.06
C ALA A 42 -1.64 6.86 7.66
N ASP A 43 -1.46 6.73 8.98
CA ASP A 43 -0.25 7.19 9.68
C ASP A 43 0.79 6.05 9.82
N GLY A 44 0.57 4.92 9.12
CA GLY A 44 1.47 3.77 9.14
C GLY A 44 2.74 4.02 8.34
N HIS A 45 3.80 3.28 8.64
CA HIS A 45 5.11 3.45 8.01
C HIS A 45 5.73 2.10 7.61
N ALA A 46 6.47 2.09 6.50
CA ALA A 46 7.30 0.97 6.09
C ALA A 46 8.77 1.33 6.40
N SER A 47 9.35 0.69 7.41
CA SER A 47 10.72 0.95 7.86
C SER A 47 11.64 -0.21 7.50
N ALA A 48 12.84 0.10 7.03
CA ALA A 48 13.90 -0.89 6.89
C ALA A 48 14.54 -1.15 8.25
N GLN A 49 14.73 -2.42 8.60
CA GLN A 49 15.60 -2.78 9.71
C GLN A 49 17.06 -2.77 9.21
N ILE A 50 17.90 -1.97 9.88
CA ILE A 50 19.33 -1.81 9.58
C ILE A 50 20.14 -2.50 10.67
#